data_AF-A0A7S1Q6I3-F1
#
_entry.id   AF-A0A7S1Q6I3-F1
#
_cell.length_a   1.000
_cell.length_b   1.000
_cell.length_c   1.000
_cell.angle_alpha   90.00
_cell.angle_beta   90.00
_cell.angle_gamma   90.00
#
_symmetry.space_group_name_H-M   'P 1'
#
loop_
_entity.id
_entity.type
_entity.pdbx_description
1 polymer ?
#
loop_
_entity_poly.entity_id
_entity_poly.type
_entity_poly.pdbx_seq_one_letter_code
_entity_poly.pdbx_strand_id
1 'polypeptide(L)'
;AATQLRPPAPAKARTALAALEGLDAAQALAGLEVVSASVSAAVAAVPEVPSLDDSLLLAFTDQGQNINGILFQASLPAYLAFLYFLGYKNNNTPPLVQYGFAFLLLFVIATIPTGLISKGTYGVILADSDWLHGTAESLLTATNIMLVLGFRAALAGDAALADSLPVRVISGLWLAAVAATLSSGIPVFGWETHTPFLAGLGALPPEMVASPEPANALSIPNWMVHFSTLFEFLIAMSLAWRYAEATGNERWKGLAWGMLPSHAGSVSALTFHLFYNGVPWILTSQAIWTFVGNLTLAIAASRIAVSNGWTISELNPVPAISGAFARLTGGEAPAEPEASTGGFDASRLSLSPASAAELTPGPLLAVEVVLLTVLASYATKYGELVVAPDLFQSNGFTSSAVAALIVAGVPLLVLGALVSRSPDLRQGNFPSLALGDAMGDTQGLAFEDVKKYGAAGTVAYVLTELAFWAVAFPFAAWSLYTTTGHWPDVIASTDDRVAVAGFIFAGANIARLVVPLRLAAALAIVPWVDQNIMSRFVSEGGDSGRA
;
A
#
# COMPACT_ATOMS: atom_id res chain seq x y z
N ALA A 1 8.58 59.33 -3.65
CA ALA A 1 7.86 59.08 -2.38
C ALA A 1 6.50 58.48 -2.71
N ALA A 2 6.37 57.15 -2.63
CA ALA A 2 5.10 56.43 -2.65
C ALA A 2 5.39 55.01 -2.15
N THR A 3 5.41 54.86 -0.83
CA THR A 3 5.66 53.59 -0.13
C THR A 3 4.36 52.80 -0.05
N GLN A 4 4.48 51.50 -0.29
CA GLN A 4 3.43 50.50 -0.21
C GLN A 4 2.77 50.44 1.17
N LEU A 5 1.45 50.24 1.19
CA LEU A 5 0.70 49.73 2.34
C LEU A 5 -0.15 48.56 1.87
N ARG A 6 0.40 47.34 1.98
CA ARG A 6 -0.42 46.11 2.06
C ARG A 6 -1.00 46.02 3.47
N PRO A 7 -2.28 45.65 3.64
CA PRO A 7 -2.83 45.44 4.97
C PRO A 7 -2.20 44.19 5.60
N PRO A 8 -1.97 44.18 6.93
CA PRO A 8 -1.42 43.01 7.62
C PRO A 8 -2.45 41.88 7.64
N ALA A 9 -2.00 40.66 7.35
CA ALA A 9 -2.80 39.44 7.52
C ALA A 9 -3.15 39.21 9.00
N PRO A 10 -4.31 38.60 9.31
CA PRO A 10 -4.78 38.42 10.68
C PRO A 10 -3.84 37.50 11.49
N ALA A 11 -3.41 38.00 12.65
CA ALA A 11 -2.40 37.42 13.53
C ALA A 11 -2.68 35.98 14.03
N LYS A 12 -3.91 35.46 13.88
CA LYS A 12 -4.31 34.14 14.39
C LYS A 12 -3.90 32.95 13.49
N ALA A 13 -3.59 33.19 12.21
CA ALA A 13 -3.13 32.14 11.29
C ALA A 13 -1.63 31.84 11.42
N ARG A 14 -0.83 32.80 11.92
CA ARG A 14 0.60 32.60 12.22
C ARG A 14 0.83 31.70 13.43
N THR A 15 -0.10 31.67 14.38
CA THR A 15 0.05 30.94 15.65
C THR A 15 -0.03 29.42 15.51
N ALA A 16 -0.78 28.87 14.53
CA ALA A 16 -0.87 27.42 14.35
C ALA A 16 0.37 26.83 13.66
N LEU A 17 0.97 27.56 12.71
CA LEU A 17 2.21 27.16 12.05
C LEU A 17 3.45 27.42 12.93
N ALA A 18 3.47 28.55 13.66
CA ALA A 18 4.55 28.86 14.61
C ALA A 18 4.56 27.93 15.84
N ALA A 19 3.42 27.33 16.21
CA ALA A 19 3.37 26.29 17.23
C ALA A 19 4.02 24.97 16.78
N LEU A 20 4.09 24.71 15.47
CA LEU A 20 4.79 23.56 14.89
C LEU A 20 6.29 23.82 14.70
N GLU A 21 6.69 25.07 14.48
CA GLU A 21 8.11 25.49 14.35
C GLU A 21 8.85 25.56 15.69
N GLY A 22 8.14 25.59 16.82
CA GLY A 22 8.71 25.79 18.16
C GLY A 22 9.00 24.51 18.97
N LEU A 23 8.71 23.32 18.44
CA LEU A 23 9.00 22.05 19.11
C LEU A 23 10.48 21.72 18.89
N ASP A 24 11.30 21.89 19.93
CA ASP A 24 12.70 21.49 19.87
C ASP A 24 12.85 19.96 19.80
N ALA A 25 13.98 19.48 19.31
CA ALA A 25 14.26 18.06 19.15
C ALA A 25 14.19 17.27 20.48
N ALA A 26 14.38 17.93 21.63
CA ALA A 26 14.29 17.31 22.96
C ALA A 26 12.83 17.16 23.43
N GLN A 27 11.94 18.10 23.08
CA GLN A 27 10.50 17.99 23.28
C GLN A 27 9.88 16.93 22.36
N ALA A 28 10.39 16.81 21.13
CA ALA A 28 10.03 15.72 20.22
C ALA A 28 10.53 14.35 20.74
N LEU A 29 11.73 14.28 21.32
CA LEU A 29 12.26 13.07 21.96
C LEU A 29 11.47 12.68 23.22
N ALA A 30 11.13 13.65 24.07
CA ALA A 30 10.28 13.44 25.24
C ALA A 30 8.87 12.99 24.83
N GLY A 31 8.34 13.55 23.73
CA GLY A 31 7.13 13.06 23.08
C GLY A 31 7.27 11.61 22.60
N LEU A 32 8.43 11.22 22.06
CA LEU A 32 8.76 9.86 21.65
C LEU A 32 8.87 8.88 22.82
N GLU A 33 9.39 9.30 23.98
CA GLU A 33 9.38 8.50 25.21
C GLU A 33 7.97 8.35 25.78
N VAL A 34 7.16 9.41 25.74
CA VAL A 34 5.74 9.36 26.11
C VAL A 34 4.94 8.51 25.14
N VAL A 35 5.24 8.53 23.83
CA VAL A 35 4.64 7.67 22.81
C VAL A 35 5.06 6.22 23.01
N SER A 36 6.35 5.95 23.25
CA SER A 36 6.85 4.61 23.59
C SER A 36 6.16 4.07 24.83
N ALA A 37 6.06 4.88 25.88
CA ALA A 37 5.34 4.54 27.10
C ALA A 37 3.83 4.36 26.87
N SER A 38 3.21 5.17 26.00
CA SER A 38 1.79 5.07 25.65
C SER A 38 1.50 3.85 24.76
N VAL A 39 2.43 3.47 23.87
CA VAL A 39 2.36 2.26 23.06
C VAL A 39 2.58 1.04 23.95
N SER A 40 3.59 1.05 24.84
CA SER A 40 3.79 -0.01 25.83
C SER A 40 2.62 -0.12 26.80
N ALA A 41 2.01 0.99 27.22
CA ALA A 41 0.82 1.01 28.07
C ALA A 41 -0.42 0.57 27.29
N ALA A 42 -0.57 0.93 26.02
CA ALA A 42 -1.66 0.45 25.17
C ALA A 42 -1.52 -1.06 24.92
N VAL A 43 -0.32 -1.56 24.65
CA VAL A 43 0.00 -2.99 24.51
C VAL A 43 -0.20 -3.74 25.83
N ALA A 44 0.09 -3.12 26.97
CA ALA A 44 -0.15 -3.69 28.30
C ALA A 44 -1.62 -3.58 28.76
N ALA A 45 -2.38 -2.63 28.18
CA ALA A 45 -3.81 -2.43 28.42
C ALA A 45 -4.69 -3.15 27.39
N VAL A 46 -4.09 -3.78 26.37
CA VAL A 46 -4.74 -4.88 25.64
C VAL A 46 -5.07 -5.92 26.71
N PRO A 47 -6.36 -6.17 27.02
CA PRO A 47 -6.73 -7.29 27.87
C PRO A 47 -6.08 -8.55 27.30
N GLU A 48 -5.83 -9.59 28.10
CA GLU A 48 -5.54 -10.91 27.52
C GLU A 48 -6.48 -11.12 26.34
N VAL A 49 -5.91 -11.23 25.13
CA VAL A 49 -6.68 -11.53 23.91
C VAL A 49 -7.59 -12.66 24.34
N PRO A 50 -8.93 -12.55 24.18
CA PRO A 50 -9.84 -13.62 24.53
C PRO A 50 -9.19 -14.89 24.00
N SER A 51 -8.94 -15.86 24.89
CA SER A 51 -8.27 -17.12 24.50
C SER A 51 -8.77 -17.49 23.12
N LEU A 52 -7.89 -17.60 22.12
CA LEU A 52 -8.26 -17.84 20.72
C LEU A 52 -9.25 -18.99 20.69
N ASP A 53 -10.54 -18.67 20.74
CA ASP A 53 -11.56 -19.69 20.78
C ASP A 53 -11.73 -20.19 19.35
N ASP A 54 -12.25 -21.40 19.21
CA ASP A 54 -12.40 -22.01 17.90
C ASP A 54 -13.25 -21.12 16.96
N SER A 55 -14.11 -20.24 17.49
CA SER A 55 -14.94 -19.32 16.70
C SER A 55 -14.15 -18.15 16.12
N LEU A 56 -13.18 -17.60 16.86
CA LEU A 56 -12.33 -16.50 16.45
C LEU A 56 -11.27 -16.98 15.45
N LEU A 57 -10.75 -18.20 15.65
CA LEU A 57 -9.87 -18.88 14.70
C LEU A 57 -10.60 -19.24 13.39
N LEU A 58 -11.86 -19.70 13.50
CA LEU A 58 -12.72 -19.97 12.34
C LEU A 58 -13.05 -18.67 11.59
N ALA A 59 -13.39 -17.58 12.28
CA ALA A 59 -13.64 -16.28 11.65
C ALA A 59 -12.40 -15.74 10.91
N PHE A 60 -11.20 -15.87 11.51
CA PHE A 60 -9.94 -15.53 10.84
C PHE A 60 -9.72 -16.38 9.57
N THR A 61 -9.99 -17.68 9.68
CA THR A 61 -9.83 -18.64 8.58
C THR A 61 -10.83 -18.34 7.46
N ASP A 62 -12.11 -18.15 7.75
CA ASP A 62 -13.16 -17.83 6.77
C ASP A 62 -12.90 -16.50 6.05
N GLN A 63 -12.39 -15.50 6.77
CA GLN A 63 -12.02 -14.22 6.18
C GLN A 63 -10.80 -14.37 5.24
N GLY A 64 -9.86 -15.24 5.58
CA GLY A 64 -8.67 -15.52 4.77
C GLY A 64 -8.90 -16.46 3.57
N GLN A 65 -9.90 -17.34 3.63
CA GLN A 65 -10.16 -18.36 2.60
C GLN A 65 -11.16 -17.94 1.53
N ASN A 66 -11.92 -16.86 1.73
CA ASN A 66 -12.76 -16.30 0.66
C ASN A 66 -11.91 -15.57 -0.40
N ILE A 67 -12.45 -15.43 -1.62
CA ILE A 67 -11.72 -14.85 -2.77
C ILE A 67 -11.18 -13.45 -2.48
N ASN A 68 -11.89 -12.64 -1.68
CA ASN A 68 -11.46 -11.29 -1.35
C ASN A 68 -10.22 -11.34 -0.44
N GLY A 69 -10.28 -12.16 0.62
CA GLY A 69 -9.17 -12.40 1.53
C GLY A 69 -7.91 -12.92 0.82
N ILE A 70 -8.07 -13.89 -0.08
CA ILE A 70 -6.98 -14.44 -0.89
C ILE A 70 -6.33 -13.34 -1.74
N LEU A 71 -7.12 -12.52 -2.44
CA LEU A 71 -6.60 -11.43 -3.27
C LEU A 71 -5.88 -10.37 -2.44
N PHE A 72 -6.42 -10.00 -1.27
CA PHE A 72 -5.75 -9.06 -0.36
C PHE A 72 -4.42 -9.61 0.15
N GLN A 73 -4.37 -10.87 0.59
CA GLN A 73 -3.14 -11.52 1.04
C GLN A 73 -2.12 -11.63 -0.09
N ALA A 74 -2.55 -12.05 -1.29
CA ALA A 74 -1.71 -12.15 -2.47
C ALA A 74 -1.17 -10.80 -2.95
N SER A 75 -1.83 -9.70 -2.60
CA SER A 75 -1.38 -8.34 -2.95
C SER A 75 -0.21 -7.84 -2.08
N LEU A 76 -0.01 -8.41 -0.89
CA LEU A 76 1.00 -7.94 0.07
C LEU A 76 2.44 -8.08 -0.46
N PRO A 77 2.88 -9.22 -1.04
CA PRO A 77 4.21 -9.32 -1.63
C PRO A 77 4.48 -8.24 -2.70
N ALA A 78 3.47 -7.94 -3.54
CA ALA A 78 3.58 -6.87 -4.53
C ALA A 78 3.74 -5.51 -3.86
N TYR A 79 2.98 -5.23 -2.79
CA TYR A 79 3.12 -3.98 -2.05
C TYR A 79 4.48 -3.84 -1.35
N LEU A 80 5.02 -4.92 -0.79
CA LEU A 80 6.35 -4.91 -0.19
C LEU A 80 7.45 -4.69 -1.24
N ALA A 81 7.31 -5.30 -2.42
CA ALA A 81 8.20 -5.04 -3.56
C ALA A 81 8.12 -3.57 -3.99
N PHE A 82 6.91 -3.00 -4.05
CA PHE A 82 6.71 -1.57 -4.29
C PHE A 82 7.49 -0.70 -3.29
N LEU A 83 7.35 -0.94 -1.98
CA LEU A 83 8.07 -0.18 -0.96
C LEU A 83 9.59 -0.33 -1.09
N TYR A 84 10.07 -1.54 -1.34
CA TYR A 84 11.49 -1.83 -1.53
C TYR A 84 12.08 -1.02 -2.70
N PHE A 85 11.46 -1.10 -3.88
CA PHE A 85 11.95 -0.40 -5.06
C PHE A 85 11.79 1.12 -4.94
N LEU A 86 10.68 1.59 -4.37
CA LEU A 86 10.45 3.02 -4.18
C LEU A 86 11.50 3.63 -3.23
N GLY A 87 11.91 2.85 -2.23
CA GLY A 87 12.93 3.21 -1.25
C GLY A 87 14.37 3.13 -1.74
N TYR A 88 14.62 2.81 -3.01
CA TYR A 88 15.97 2.82 -3.55
C TYR A 88 16.57 4.24 -3.47
N LYS A 89 17.72 4.36 -2.80
CA LYS A 89 18.37 5.64 -2.45
C LYS A 89 18.50 6.63 -3.62
N ASN A 90 18.82 6.15 -4.81
CA ASN A 90 19.02 7.03 -5.96
C ASN A 90 17.72 7.58 -6.54
N ASN A 91 16.55 7.04 -6.16
CA ASN A 91 15.24 7.57 -6.55
C ASN A 91 14.98 8.98 -6.02
N ASN A 92 15.69 9.36 -4.96
CA ASN A 92 15.45 10.62 -4.27
C ASN A 92 13.97 10.77 -3.87
N THR A 93 13.32 9.68 -3.45
CA THR A 93 11.92 9.73 -3.00
C THR A 93 11.80 10.61 -1.76
N PRO A 94 10.80 11.53 -1.66
CA PRO A 94 10.62 12.32 -0.45
C PRO A 94 10.41 11.41 0.77
N PRO A 95 11.15 11.59 1.88
CA PRO A 95 11.11 10.66 3.01
C PRO A 95 9.72 10.50 3.64
N LEU A 96 8.92 11.56 3.63
CA LEU A 96 7.54 11.51 4.12
C LEU A 96 6.59 10.74 3.17
N VAL A 97 6.86 10.73 1.85
CA VAL A 97 6.14 9.89 0.88
C VAL A 97 6.45 8.41 1.13
N GLN A 98 7.73 8.07 1.28
CA GLN A 98 8.15 6.70 1.58
C GLN A 98 7.58 6.23 2.93
N TYR A 99 7.63 7.08 3.95
CA TYR A 99 7.03 6.82 5.25
C TYR A 99 5.51 6.64 5.15
N GLY A 100 4.80 7.50 4.41
CA GLY A 100 3.35 7.41 4.25
C GLY A 100 2.90 6.09 3.60
N PHE A 101 3.58 5.68 2.51
CA PHE A 101 3.32 4.37 1.89
C PHE A 101 3.66 3.21 2.84
N ALA A 102 4.73 3.28 3.63
CA ALA A 102 5.02 2.26 4.64
C ALA A 102 3.96 2.25 5.77
N PHE A 103 3.50 3.43 6.21
CA PHE A 103 2.47 3.59 7.23
C PHE A 103 1.14 2.94 6.85
N LEU A 104 0.83 2.82 5.54
CA LEU A 104 -0.34 2.10 5.05
C LEU A 104 -0.41 0.65 5.58
N LEU A 105 0.73 0.01 5.84
CA LEU A 105 0.75 -1.34 6.42
C LEU A 105 0.11 -1.39 7.80
N LEU A 106 0.10 -0.28 8.56
CA LEU A 106 -0.57 -0.19 9.84
C LEU A 106 -2.09 -0.19 9.69
N PHE A 107 -2.62 0.41 8.62
CA PHE A 107 -4.03 0.25 8.25
C PHE A 107 -4.35 -1.23 7.98
N VAL A 108 -3.54 -1.92 7.17
CA VAL A 108 -3.72 -3.35 6.89
C VAL A 108 -3.70 -4.18 8.20
N ILE A 109 -2.73 -3.91 9.07
CA ILE A 109 -2.63 -4.58 10.37
C ILE A 109 -3.86 -4.28 11.24
N ALA A 110 -4.35 -3.04 11.27
CA ALA A 110 -5.51 -2.65 12.06
C ALA A 110 -6.82 -3.29 11.56
N THR A 111 -6.95 -3.55 10.25
CA THR A 111 -8.14 -4.21 9.69
C THR A 111 -8.31 -5.67 10.11
N ILE A 112 -7.23 -6.34 10.56
CA ILE A 112 -7.28 -7.72 11.05
C ILE A 112 -8.05 -7.82 12.37
N PRO A 113 -7.61 -7.18 13.49
CA PRO A 113 -8.34 -7.23 14.74
C PRO A 113 -9.73 -6.60 14.64
N THR A 114 -9.92 -5.52 13.86
CA THR A 114 -11.27 -4.95 13.71
C THR A 114 -12.22 -5.89 12.94
N GLY A 115 -11.72 -6.60 11.92
CA GLY A 115 -12.48 -7.65 11.24
C GLY A 115 -12.85 -8.80 12.17
N LEU A 116 -11.90 -9.25 13.01
CA LEU A 116 -12.13 -10.29 14.01
C LEU A 116 -13.16 -9.87 15.06
N ILE A 117 -13.09 -8.65 15.57
CA ILE A 117 -14.06 -8.12 16.52
C ILE A 117 -15.44 -8.02 15.86
N SER A 118 -15.51 -7.47 14.63
CA SER A 118 -16.78 -7.34 13.91
C SER A 118 -17.45 -8.69 13.69
N LYS A 119 -16.69 -9.69 13.27
CA LYS A 119 -17.22 -11.03 13.00
C LYS A 119 -17.51 -11.81 14.27
N GLY A 120 -16.59 -11.81 15.23
CA GLY A 120 -16.67 -12.60 16.46
C GLY A 120 -17.65 -12.03 17.49
N THR A 121 -17.74 -10.71 17.63
CA THR A 121 -18.64 -10.07 18.61
C THR A 121 -20.00 -9.76 18.02
N TYR A 122 -20.04 -9.25 16.79
CA TYR A 122 -21.28 -8.72 16.20
C TYR A 122 -21.86 -9.60 15.08
N GLY A 123 -21.12 -10.60 14.59
CA GLY A 123 -21.57 -11.49 13.51
C GLY A 123 -21.58 -10.87 12.12
N VAL A 124 -21.13 -9.62 11.97
CA VAL A 124 -21.17 -8.84 10.73
C VAL A 124 -19.79 -8.71 10.08
N ILE A 125 -19.74 -8.18 8.85
CA ILE A 125 -18.47 -7.79 8.24
C ILE A 125 -18.00 -6.44 8.81
N LEU A 126 -16.70 -6.15 8.75
CA LEU A 126 -16.13 -4.88 9.24
C LEU A 126 -16.87 -3.65 8.71
N ALA A 127 -17.28 -3.71 7.44
CA ALA A 127 -18.01 -2.64 6.75
C ALA A 127 -19.35 -2.24 7.39
N ASP A 128 -19.96 -3.13 8.18
CA ASP A 128 -21.24 -2.88 8.85
C ASP A 128 -21.05 -2.29 10.26
N SER A 129 -19.81 -2.24 10.77
CA SER A 129 -19.51 -1.66 12.08
C SER A 129 -18.86 -0.29 11.95
N ASP A 130 -19.67 0.76 12.04
CA ASP A 130 -19.25 2.13 11.71
C ASP A 130 -18.06 2.62 12.54
N TRP A 131 -18.07 2.43 13.86
CA TRP A 131 -16.94 2.86 14.70
C TRP A 131 -15.66 2.06 14.47
N LEU A 132 -15.73 0.73 14.28
CA LEU A 132 -14.56 -0.11 14.00
C LEU A 132 -13.97 0.21 12.63
N HIS A 133 -14.86 0.33 11.63
CA HIS A 133 -14.53 0.69 10.26
C HIS A 133 -13.85 2.05 10.20
N GLY A 134 -14.55 3.10 10.63
CA GLY A 134 -14.07 4.48 10.54
C GLY A 134 -12.78 4.69 11.33
N THR A 135 -12.64 4.03 12.48
CA THR A 135 -11.40 4.05 13.26
C THR A 135 -10.23 3.44 12.49
N ALA A 136 -10.40 2.25 11.90
CA ALA A 136 -9.35 1.60 11.12
C ALA A 136 -8.98 2.41 9.87
N GLU A 137 -9.97 2.81 9.08
CA GLU A 137 -9.74 3.52 7.81
C GLU A 137 -9.17 4.93 7.98
N SER A 138 -9.32 5.55 9.16
CA SER A 138 -8.67 6.83 9.45
C SER A 138 -7.13 6.78 9.32
N LEU A 139 -6.52 5.59 9.48
CA LEU A 139 -5.10 5.39 9.24
C LEU A 139 -4.73 5.60 7.76
N LEU A 140 -5.63 5.24 6.84
CA LEU A 140 -5.45 5.43 5.41
C LEU A 140 -5.55 6.92 5.02
N THR A 141 -6.44 7.67 5.67
CA THR A 141 -6.47 9.14 5.59
C THR A 141 -5.15 9.75 6.04
N ALA A 142 -4.61 9.32 7.18
CA ALA A 142 -3.30 9.78 7.67
C ALA A 142 -2.18 9.45 6.67
N THR A 143 -2.17 8.25 6.08
CA THR A 143 -1.26 7.89 4.98
C THR A 143 -1.31 8.91 3.86
N ASN A 144 -2.48 9.19 3.32
CA ASN A 144 -2.59 10.02 2.12
C ASN A 144 -2.23 11.49 2.39
N ILE A 145 -2.51 12.00 3.59
CA ILE A 145 -2.03 13.33 4.02
C ILE A 145 -0.50 13.38 3.98
N MET A 146 0.20 12.34 4.47
CA MET A 146 1.67 12.29 4.44
C MET A 146 2.21 12.23 3.02
N LEU A 147 1.54 11.52 2.10
CA LEU A 147 1.92 11.52 0.68
C LEU A 147 1.81 12.92 0.07
N VAL A 148 0.68 13.60 0.32
CA VAL A 148 0.45 14.97 -0.18
C VAL A 148 1.48 15.94 0.40
N LEU A 149 1.69 15.93 1.72
CA LEU A 149 2.67 16.80 2.38
C LEU A 149 4.09 16.54 1.87
N GLY A 150 4.49 15.27 1.76
CA GLY A 150 5.84 14.89 1.34
C GLY A 150 6.15 15.31 -0.10
N PHE A 151 5.26 15.01 -1.05
CA PHE A 151 5.47 15.45 -2.43
C PHE A 151 5.43 16.98 -2.54
N ARG A 152 4.47 17.65 -1.89
CA ARG A 152 4.37 19.12 -1.96
C ARG A 152 5.60 19.81 -1.38
N ALA A 153 6.07 19.34 -0.23
CA ALA A 153 7.27 19.87 0.41
C ALA A 153 8.48 19.75 -0.50
N ALA A 154 8.67 18.56 -1.11
CA ALA A 154 9.75 18.33 -2.06
C ALA A 154 9.65 19.26 -3.28
N LEU A 155 8.47 19.40 -3.89
CA LEU A 155 8.25 20.30 -5.03
C LEU A 155 8.40 21.78 -4.68
N ALA A 156 8.18 22.16 -3.41
CA ALA A 156 8.39 23.51 -2.91
C ALA A 156 9.84 23.80 -2.48
N GLY A 157 10.72 22.80 -2.54
CA GLY A 157 12.10 22.91 -2.04
C GLY A 157 12.22 22.91 -0.52
N ASP A 158 11.15 22.55 0.20
CA ASP A 158 11.13 22.47 1.66
C ASP A 158 11.59 21.08 2.12
N ALA A 159 12.91 20.90 2.19
CA ALA A 159 13.50 19.64 2.62
C ALA A 159 13.14 19.27 4.08
N ALA A 160 12.96 20.28 4.94
CA ALA A 160 12.62 20.06 6.34
C ALA A 160 11.22 19.47 6.51
N LEU A 161 10.24 19.95 5.73
CA LEU A 161 8.90 19.39 5.72
C LEU A 161 8.83 18.04 4.99
N ALA A 162 9.64 17.83 3.94
CA ALA A 162 9.72 16.57 3.21
C ALA A 162 10.25 15.39 4.07
N ASP A 163 10.99 15.69 5.16
CA ASP A 163 11.47 14.73 6.16
C ASP A 163 11.02 15.11 7.59
N SER A 164 9.78 15.59 7.72
CA SER A 164 9.29 16.15 8.98
C SER A 164 9.10 15.09 10.07
N LEU A 165 9.94 15.15 11.11
CA LEU A 165 9.76 14.37 12.35
C LEU A 165 8.43 14.71 13.06
N PRO A 166 8.00 15.99 13.22
CA PRO A 166 6.71 16.30 13.82
C PRO A 166 5.53 15.59 13.16
N VAL A 167 5.49 15.50 11.82
CA VAL A 167 4.42 14.78 11.11
C VAL A 167 4.43 13.29 11.45
N ARG A 168 5.61 12.66 11.51
CA ARG A 168 5.76 11.24 11.91
C ARG A 168 5.34 10.98 13.35
N VAL A 169 5.60 11.93 14.25
CA VAL A 169 5.15 11.84 15.65
C VAL A 169 3.63 11.95 15.72
N ILE A 170 3.03 12.90 14.99
CA ILE A 170 1.57 13.06 14.92
C ILE A 170 0.90 11.81 14.36
N SER A 171 1.45 11.19 13.30
CA SER A 171 0.90 9.93 12.77
C SER A 171 1.04 8.76 13.76
N GLY A 172 2.12 8.72 14.55
CA GLY A 172 2.29 7.75 15.65
C GLY A 172 1.28 7.95 16.79
N LEU A 173 1.02 9.21 17.17
CA LEU A 173 -0.03 9.55 18.14
C LEU A 173 -1.42 9.17 17.62
N TRP A 174 -1.68 9.37 16.33
CA TRP A 174 -2.93 8.95 15.71
C TRP A 174 -3.11 7.43 15.74
N LEU A 175 -2.05 6.67 15.43
CA LEU A 175 -2.06 5.21 15.57
C LEU A 175 -2.36 4.77 17.01
N ALA A 176 -1.75 5.44 18.01
CA ALA A 176 -2.01 5.15 19.41
C ALA A 176 -3.46 5.44 19.80
N ALA A 177 -4.04 6.54 19.29
CA ALA A 177 -5.45 6.87 19.50
C ALA A 177 -6.39 5.84 18.86
N VAL A 178 -6.07 5.36 17.66
CA VAL A 178 -6.77 4.26 16.99
C VAL A 178 -6.71 3.00 17.85
N ALA A 179 -5.52 2.57 18.28
CA ALA A 179 -5.36 1.38 19.13
C ALA A 179 -6.14 1.50 20.45
N ALA A 180 -6.10 2.66 21.11
CA ALA A 180 -6.84 2.92 22.34
C ALA A 180 -8.37 2.88 22.12
N THR A 181 -8.84 3.40 20.99
CA THR A 181 -10.26 3.36 20.62
C THR A 181 -10.72 1.91 20.43
N LEU A 182 -9.93 1.11 19.70
CA LEU A 182 -10.22 -0.30 19.46
C LEU A 182 -10.19 -1.14 20.75
N SER A 183 -9.28 -0.86 21.68
CA SER A 183 -9.17 -1.62 22.93
C SER A 183 -10.21 -1.23 23.99
N SER A 184 -10.71 0.01 23.98
CA SER A 184 -11.66 0.50 24.99
C SER A 184 -13.12 0.49 24.57
N GLY A 185 -13.41 0.49 23.26
CA GLY A 185 -14.77 0.60 22.72
C GLY A 185 -15.78 -0.38 23.33
N ILE A 186 -15.45 -1.67 23.35
CA ILE A 186 -16.30 -2.72 23.94
C ILE A 186 -16.17 -2.78 25.47
N PRO A 187 -14.98 -3.04 26.05
CA PRO A 187 -14.90 -3.35 27.48
C PRO A 187 -15.15 -2.15 28.40
N VAL A 188 -14.94 -0.92 27.92
CA VAL A 188 -15.10 0.30 28.73
C VAL A 188 -16.40 1.03 28.39
N PHE A 189 -16.69 1.19 27.10
CA PHE A 189 -17.82 2.01 26.66
C PHE A 189 -19.06 1.21 26.23
N GLY A 190 -18.95 -0.12 26.13
CA GLY A 190 -20.07 -0.99 25.75
C GLY A 190 -20.61 -0.69 24.34
N TRP A 191 -19.75 -0.27 23.41
CA TRP A 191 -20.18 0.07 22.06
C TRP A 191 -20.76 -1.15 21.32
N GLU A 192 -21.88 -0.91 20.65
CA GLU A 192 -22.59 -1.85 19.80
C GLU A 192 -22.13 -1.76 18.34
N THR A 193 -22.56 -2.71 17.51
CA THR A 193 -22.22 -2.81 16.08
C THR A 193 -22.33 -1.48 15.33
N HIS A 194 -23.47 -0.80 15.47
CA HIS A 194 -23.81 0.42 14.75
C HIS A 194 -23.55 1.70 15.56
N THR A 195 -22.69 1.63 16.59
CA THR A 195 -22.25 2.84 17.31
C THR A 195 -21.61 3.80 16.30
N PRO A 196 -22.11 5.04 16.17
CA PRO A 196 -21.59 5.96 15.17
C PRO A 196 -20.14 6.35 15.44
N PHE A 197 -19.30 6.33 14.41
CA PHE A 197 -17.92 6.78 14.51
C PHE A 197 -17.86 8.25 14.95
N LEU A 198 -17.00 8.54 15.93
CA LEU A 198 -16.91 9.85 16.62
C LEU A 198 -18.28 10.37 17.10
N ALA A 199 -19.11 9.46 17.63
CA ALA A 199 -20.46 9.74 18.11
C ALA A 199 -21.39 10.38 17.06
N GLY A 200 -21.09 10.20 15.77
CA GLY A 200 -21.91 10.72 14.68
C GLY A 200 -21.81 12.24 14.54
N LEU A 201 -20.66 12.83 14.92
CA LEU A 201 -20.42 14.26 14.83
C LEU A 201 -20.82 14.82 13.46
N GLY A 202 -21.70 15.83 13.45
CA GLY A 202 -22.21 16.43 12.22
C GLY A 202 -23.46 15.75 11.65
N ALA A 203 -24.05 14.76 12.32
CA ALA A 203 -25.34 14.23 11.91
C ALA A 203 -26.43 15.33 11.98
N LEU A 204 -27.25 15.41 10.93
CA LEU A 204 -28.45 16.22 10.92
C LEU A 204 -29.50 15.67 11.90
N PRO A 205 -30.33 16.54 12.48
CA PRO A 205 -31.48 16.11 13.27
C PRO A 205 -32.42 15.20 12.46
N PRO A 206 -33.04 14.17 13.06
CA PRO A 206 -33.91 13.22 12.34
C PRO A 206 -35.03 13.89 11.55
N GLU A 207 -35.57 15.02 12.01
CA GLU A 207 -36.60 15.81 11.33
C GLU A 207 -36.15 16.43 9.99
N MET A 208 -34.84 16.51 9.74
CA MET A 208 -34.27 16.99 8.48
C MET A 208 -33.95 15.86 7.50
N VAL A 209 -34.08 14.60 7.92
CA VAL A 209 -33.74 13.43 7.10
C VAL A 209 -34.99 12.93 6.37
N ALA A 210 -34.94 12.90 5.04
CA ALA A 210 -36.12 12.64 4.20
C ALA A 210 -36.64 11.19 4.27
N SER A 211 -35.77 10.23 4.59
CA SER A 211 -36.09 8.80 4.68
C SER A 211 -35.27 8.16 5.80
N PRO A 212 -35.79 7.12 6.50
CA PRO A 212 -35.02 6.39 7.49
C PRO A 212 -33.70 5.86 6.90
N GLU A 213 -32.61 6.03 7.64
CA GLU A 213 -31.32 5.47 7.29
C GLU A 213 -31.29 3.96 7.59
N PRO A 214 -30.77 3.12 6.68
CA PRO A 214 -30.46 1.73 6.98
C PRO A 214 -29.46 1.59 8.12
N ALA A 215 -29.50 0.47 8.85
CA ALA A 215 -28.59 0.22 9.97
C ALA A 215 -27.10 0.27 9.58
N ASN A 216 -26.78 -0.09 8.33
CA ASN A 216 -25.41 -0.10 7.80
C ASN A 216 -24.98 1.27 7.24
N ALA A 217 -25.75 2.33 7.46
CA ALA A 217 -25.38 3.69 7.02
C ALA A 217 -24.16 4.19 7.79
N LEU A 218 -23.18 4.71 7.04
CA LEU A 218 -22.01 5.32 7.66
C LEU A 218 -22.35 6.65 8.32
N SER A 219 -21.70 6.96 9.44
CA SER A 219 -21.77 8.30 10.03
C SER A 219 -21.03 9.33 9.15
N ILE A 220 -21.34 10.63 9.36
CA ILE A 220 -20.65 11.72 8.66
C ILE A 220 -19.12 11.62 8.83
N PRO A 221 -18.56 11.40 10.03
CA PRO A 221 -17.12 11.27 10.19
C PRO A 221 -16.51 10.12 9.40
N ASN A 222 -17.22 9.00 9.27
CA ASN A 222 -16.73 7.87 8.48
C ASN A 222 -16.81 8.18 6.97
N TRP A 223 -17.89 8.80 6.49
CA TRP A 223 -17.93 9.35 5.13
C TRP A 223 -16.81 10.36 4.85
N MET A 224 -16.43 11.17 5.85
CA MET A 224 -15.32 12.11 5.71
C MET A 224 -13.98 11.38 5.55
N VAL A 225 -13.73 10.31 6.29
CA VAL A 225 -12.55 9.45 6.12
C VAL A 225 -12.48 8.90 4.69
N HIS A 226 -13.59 8.44 4.14
CA HIS A 226 -13.65 7.91 2.77
C HIS A 226 -13.34 8.98 1.70
N PHE A 227 -14.02 10.12 1.75
CA PHE A 227 -13.83 11.19 0.77
C PHE A 227 -12.46 11.85 0.89
N SER A 228 -11.99 12.10 2.11
CA SER A 228 -10.62 12.57 2.37
C SER A 228 -9.60 11.58 1.83
N THR A 229 -9.75 10.29 2.10
CA THR A 229 -8.84 9.29 1.51
C THR A 229 -8.82 9.37 -0.02
N LEU A 230 -9.97 9.52 -0.68
CA LEU A 230 -10.07 9.62 -2.13
C LEU A 230 -9.42 10.89 -2.70
N PHE A 231 -9.72 12.07 -2.14
CA PHE A 231 -9.23 13.34 -2.66
C PHE A 231 -7.73 13.51 -2.45
N GLU A 232 -7.23 13.20 -1.26
CA GLU A 232 -5.81 13.26 -0.92
C GLU A 232 -5.01 12.30 -1.81
N PHE A 233 -5.55 11.13 -2.13
CA PHE A 233 -4.92 10.19 -3.05
C PHE A 233 -4.84 10.73 -4.49
N LEU A 234 -5.92 11.35 -4.99
CA LEU A 234 -5.92 12.00 -6.31
C LEU A 234 -4.94 13.18 -6.38
N ILE A 235 -4.82 13.94 -5.30
CA ILE A 235 -3.83 15.01 -5.16
C ILE A 235 -2.42 14.40 -5.18
N ALA A 236 -2.17 13.32 -4.42
CA ALA A 236 -0.89 12.62 -4.42
C ALA A 236 -0.52 12.08 -5.81
N MET A 237 -1.48 11.52 -6.57
CA MET A 237 -1.27 11.11 -7.96
C MET A 237 -0.85 12.30 -8.84
N SER A 238 -1.53 13.44 -8.72
CA SER A 238 -1.18 14.65 -9.46
C SER A 238 0.20 15.20 -9.06
N LEU A 239 0.60 15.06 -7.81
CA LEU A 239 1.89 15.53 -7.33
C LEU A 239 3.02 14.59 -7.76
N ALA A 240 2.81 13.28 -7.73
CA ALA A 240 3.74 12.30 -8.28
C ALA A 240 3.99 12.54 -9.78
N TRP A 241 2.95 12.96 -10.52
CA TRP A 241 3.09 13.39 -11.91
C TRP A 241 4.04 14.59 -12.06
N ARG A 242 3.83 15.64 -11.25
CA ARG A 242 4.71 16.84 -11.25
C ARG A 242 6.12 16.51 -10.76
N TYR A 243 6.26 15.51 -9.91
CA TYR A 243 7.55 15.03 -9.42
C TYR A 243 8.42 14.45 -10.55
N ALA A 244 7.81 13.92 -11.61
CA ALA A 244 8.54 13.49 -12.81
C ALA A 244 9.26 14.65 -13.50
N GLU A 245 8.61 15.81 -13.60
CA GLU A 245 9.22 17.03 -14.15
C GLU A 245 10.34 17.52 -13.24
N ALA A 246 10.08 17.55 -11.93
CA ALA A 246 11.04 18.02 -10.93
C ALA A 246 12.34 17.20 -10.92
N THR A 247 12.22 15.88 -11.04
CA THR A 247 13.37 14.96 -11.05
C THR A 247 14.04 14.82 -12.42
N GLY A 248 13.40 15.31 -13.49
CA GLY A 248 13.80 14.99 -14.88
C GLY A 248 13.62 13.52 -15.25
N ASN A 249 12.88 12.73 -14.45
CA ASN A 249 12.67 11.30 -14.66
C ASN A 249 11.19 11.00 -14.92
N GLU A 250 10.86 10.88 -16.20
CA GLU A 250 9.52 10.56 -16.72
C GLU A 250 8.90 9.27 -16.16
N ARG A 251 9.71 8.35 -15.59
CA ARG A 251 9.20 7.10 -14.99
C ARG A 251 8.31 7.36 -13.77
N TRP A 252 8.45 8.50 -13.10
CA TRP A 252 7.55 8.92 -12.02
C TRP A 252 6.10 9.15 -12.49
N LYS A 253 5.86 9.52 -13.76
CA LYS A 253 4.48 9.52 -14.31
C LYS A 253 3.89 8.12 -14.29
N GLY A 254 4.72 7.09 -14.49
CA GLY A 254 4.38 5.68 -14.34
C GLY A 254 3.87 5.32 -12.94
N LEU A 255 4.33 6.00 -11.89
CA LEU A 255 3.81 5.80 -10.53
C LEU A 255 2.35 6.27 -10.42
N ALA A 256 2.02 7.46 -10.95
CA ALA A 256 0.64 7.93 -11.00
C ALA A 256 -0.27 6.97 -11.79
N TRP A 257 0.25 6.35 -12.86
CA TRP A 257 -0.45 5.26 -13.56
C TRP A 257 -0.67 4.03 -12.70
N GLY A 258 0.36 3.58 -11.97
CA GLY A 258 0.26 2.45 -11.05
C GLY A 258 -0.66 2.69 -9.85
N MET A 259 -0.90 3.96 -9.49
CA MET A 259 -1.87 4.33 -8.46
C MET A 259 -3.33 4.22 -8.93
N LEU A 260 -3.60 4.29 -10.24
CA LEU A 260 -4.96 4.34 -10.77
C LEU A 260 -5.82 3.10 -10.43
N PRO A 261 -5.31 1.85 -10.51
CA PRO A 261 -6.10 0.69 -10.06
C PRO A 261 -6.40 0.73 -8.56
N SER A 262 -5.47 1.20 -7.71
CA SER A 262 -5.77 1.40 -6.28
C SER A 262 -6.87 2.44 -6.06
N HIS A 263 -6.89 3.51 -6.85
CA HIS A 263 -7.99 4.48 -6.86
C HIS A 263 -9.33 3.83 -7.26
N ALA A 264 -9.34 2.94 -8.26
CA ALA A 264 -10.53 2.16 -8.60
C ALA A 264 -11.00 1.28 -7.43
N GLY A 265 -10.07 0.70 -6.66
CA GLY A 265 -10.37 0.00 -5.42
C GLY A 265 -11.05 0.90 -4.37
N SER A 266 -10.56 2.13 -4.18
CA SER A 266 -11.22 3.11 -3.30
C SER A 266 -12.63 3.47 -3.78
N VAL A 267 -12.82 3.67 -5.10
CA VAL A 267 -14.16 3.92 -5.66
C VAL A 267 -15.10 2.73 -5.41
N SER A 268 -14.61 1.49 -5.54
CA SER A 268 -15.38 0.29 -5.18
C SER A 268 -15.81 0.33 -3.71
N ALA A 269 -14.92 0.63 -2.77
CA ALA A 269 -15.25 0.75 -1.35
C ALA A 269 -16.36 1.79 -1.09
N LEU A 270 -16.19 3.01 -1.62
CA LEU A 270 -17.20 4.07 -1.49
C LEU A 270 -18.54 3.68 -2.11
N THR A 271 -18.51 3.00 -3.27
CA THR A 271 -19.72 2.53 -3.94
C THR A 271 -20.40 1.46 -3.09
N PHE A 272 -19.65 0.57 -2.44
CA PHE A 272 -20.25 -0.44 -1.56
C PHE A 272 -21.06 0.21 -0.42
N HIS A 273 -20.50 1.24 0.21
CA HIS A 273 -21.17 1.99 1.27
C HIS A 273 -22.34 2.85 0.79
N LEU A 274 -22.24 3.42 -0.41
CA LEU A 274 -23.34 4.13 -1.07
C LEU A 274 -24.58 3.23 -1.27
N PHE A 275 -24.38 1.91 -1.39
CA PHE A 275 -25.44 0.92 -1.47
C PHE A 275 -25.66 0.18 -0.14
N TYR A 276 -25.30 0.79 0.99
CA TYR A 276 -25.47 0.25 2.34
C TYR A 276 -24.97 -1.18 2.51
N ASN A 277 -23.84 -1.49 1.86
CA ASN A 277 -23.19 -2.79 1.88
C ASN A 277 -24.04 -3.92 1.25
N GLY A 278 -25.08 -3.56 0.48
CA GLY A 278 -26.07 -4.47 -0.05
C GLY A 278 -25.71 -5.18 -1.36
N VAL A 279 -24.64 -4.76 -2.04
CA VAL A 279 -24.24 -5.27 -3.37
C VAL A 279 -22.91 -6.04 -3.27
N PRO A 280 -22.91 -7.37 -3.10
CA PRO A 280 -21.74 -8.13 -2.62
C PRO A 280 -20.55 -8.17 -3.59
N TRP A 281 -20.81 -8.13 -4.91
CA TRP A 281 -19.74 -8.25 -5.91
C TRP A 281 -18.74 -7.08 -5.87
N ILE A 282 -19.15 -5.94 -5.31
CA ILE A 282 -18.32 -4.73 -5.22
C ILE A 282 -17.10 -4.98 -4.32
N LEU A 283 -17.23 -5.75 -3.24
CA LEU A 283 -16.10 -6.15 -2.39
C LEU A 283 -15.06 -6.95 -3.17
N THR A 284 -15.52 -7.87 -4.02
CA THR A 284 -14.61 -8.63 -4.89
C THR A 284 -13.95 -7.72 -5.92
N SER A 285 -14.69 -6.74 -6.47
CA SER A 285 -14.09 -5.72 -7.33
C SER A 285 -13.02 -4.91 -6.61
N GLN A 286 -13.26 -4.49 -5.37
CA GLN A 286 -12.27 -3.79 -4.55
C GLN A 286 -11.01 -4.64 -4.36
N ALA A 287 -11.16 -5.91 -3.98
CA ALA A 287 -10.02 -6.82 -3.77
C ALA A 287 -9.19 -7.04 -5.05
N ILE A 288 -9.85 -7.20 -6.20
CA ILE A 288 -9.18 -7.30 -7.51
C ILE A 288 -8.38 -6.03 -7.79
N TRP A 289 -8.98 -4.86 -7.62
CA TRP A 289 -8.33 -3.59 -7.89
C TRP A 289 -7.18 -3.28 -6.94
N THR A 290 -7.27 -3.68 -5.67
CA THR A 290 -6.14 -3.61 -4.72
C THR A 290 -4.99 -4.51 -5.16
N PHE A 291 -5.27 -5.76 -5.57
CA PHE A 291 -4.24 -6.66 -6.08
C PHE A 291 -3.54 -6.10 -7.31
N VAL A 292 -4.31 -5.65 -8.31
CA VAL A 292 -3.79 -5.04 -9.54
C VAL A 292 -3.05 -3.73 -9.22
N GLY A 293 -3.56 -2.92 -8.30
CA GLY A 293 -2.93 -1.68 -7.83
C GLY A 293 -1.56 -1.93 -7.24
N ASN A 294 -1.45 -2.86 -6.30
CA ASN A 294 -0.16 -3.20 -5.68
C ASN A 294 0.84 -3.75 -6.69
N LEU A 295 0.39 -4.56 -7.66
CA LEU A 295 1.25 -5.05 -8.75
C LEU A 295 1.75 -3.92 -9.65
N THR A 296 0.86 -3.01 -10.07
CA THR A 296 1.22 -1.91 -10.96
C THR A 296 2.10 -0.86 -10.25
N LEU A 297 1.89 -0.61 -8.96
CA LEU A 297 2.80 0.15 -8.11
C LEU A 297 4.20 -0.48 -8.04
N ALA A 298 4.28 -1.80 -7.85
CA ALA A 298 5.56 -2.50 -7.80
C ALA A 298 6.34 -2.38 -9.11
N ILE A 299 5.64 -2.54 -10.24
CA ILE A 299 6.21 -2.36 -11.58
C ILE A 299 6.64 -0.90 -11.79
N ALA A 300 5.85 0.07 -11.36
CA ALA A 300 6.21 1.48 -11.49
C ALA A 300 7.46 1.83 -10.68
N ALA A 301 7.51 1.41 -9.42
CA ALA A 301 8.65 1.67 -8.55
C ALA A 301 9.93 0.97 -9.02
N SER A 302 9.83 -0.28 -9.52
CA SER A 302 11.01 -0.97 -10.06
C SER A 302 11.59 -0.27 -11.30
N ARG A 303 10.71 0.25 -12.17
CA ARG A 303 11.12 1.04 -13.34
C ARG A 303 11.81 2.35 -12.94
N ILE A 304 11.36 3.00 -11.86
CA ILE A 304 12.02 4.18 -11.29
C ILE A 304 13.40 3.76 -10.74
N ALA A 305 13.45 2.73 -9.89
CA ALA A 305 14.68 2.22 -9.28
C ALA A 305 15.76 1.91 -10.33
N VAL A 306 15.42 1.15 -11.36
CA VAL A 306 16.41 0.78 -12.39
C VAL A 306 16.83 1.97 -13.22
N SER A 307 15.92 2.88 -13.56
CA SER A 307 16.31 4.11 -14.26
C SER A 307 17.29 4.97 -13.46
N ASN A 308 17.34 4.79 -12.14
CA ASN A 308 18.26 5.47 -11.23
C ASN A 308 19.47 4.58 -10.83
N GLY A 309 19.71 3.47 -11.54
CA GLY A 309 20.90 2.64 -11.37
C GLY A 309 20.73 1.40 -10.49
N TRP A 310 19.51 1.04 -10.07
CA TRP A 310 19.29 -0.22 -9.35
C TRP A 310 19.68 -1.41 -10.22
N THR A 311 20.42 -2.35 -9.65
CA THR A 311 20.83 -3.60 -10.29
C THR A 311 20.56 -4.78 -9.38
N ILE A 312 20.61 -5.99 -9.94
CA ILE A 312 20.38 -7.23 -9.19
C ILE A 312 21.37 -7.46 -8.04
N SER A 313 22.56 -6.83 -8.09
CA SER A 313 23.54 -6.90 -7.00
C SER A 313 23.06 -6.21 -5.72
N GLU A 314 22.09 -5.29 -5.82
CA GLU A 314 21.44 -4.65 -4.67
C GLU A 314 20.55 -5.63 -3.86
N LEU A 315 20.25 -6.82 -4.40
CA LEU A 315 19.57 -7.90 -3.66
C LEU A 315 20.51 -8.73 -2.79
N ASN A 316 21.83 -8.50 -2.85
CA ASN A 316 22.81 -9.30 -2.11
C ASN A 316 22.64 -9.11 -0.59
N PRO A 317 22.20 -10.13 0.17
CA PRO A 317 21.97 -9.98 1.60
C PRO A 317 23.26 -10.15 2.42
N VAL A 318 24.36 -10.59 1.80
CA VAL A 318 25.63 -10.92 2.47
C VAL A 318 26.23 -9.74 3.25
N PRO A 319 26.24 -8.48 2.75
CA PRO A 319 26.73 -7.35 3.53
C PRO A 319 25.91 -7.10 4.81
N ALA A 320 24.58 -7.21 4.72
CA ALA A 320 23.69 -7.01 5.86
C ALA A 320 23.83 -8.13 6.91
N ILE A 321 23.91 -9.39 6.46
CA ILE A 321 24.09 -10.56 7.33
C ILE A 321 25.48 -10.55 7.98
N SER A 322 26.54 -10.25 7.21
CA SER A 322 27.90 -10.17 7.74
C SER A 322 28.07 -9.02 8.74
N GLY A 323 27.44 -7.86 8.49
CA GLY A 323 27.36 -6.76 9.45
C GLY A 323 26.60 -7.11 10.73
N ALA A 324 25.43 -7.77 10.62
CA ALA A 324 24.67 -8.23 11.78
C ALA A 324 25.44 -9.27 12.61
N PHE A 325 26.10 -10.23 11.96
CA PHE A 325 26.90 -11.24 12.62
C PHE A 325 28.15 -10.64 13.29
N ALA A 326 28.84 -9.70 12.64
CA ALA A 326 29.97 -8.98 13.23
C ALA A 326 29.57 -8.19 14.49
N ARG A 327 28.43 -7.49 14.45
CA ARG A 327 27.86 -6.78 15.61
C ARG A 327 27.52 -7.72 16.78
N LEU A 328 27.03 -8.93 16.48
CA LEU A 328 26.70 -9.93 17.50
C LEU A 328 27.93 -10.65 18.09
N THR A 329 29.02 -10.75 17.33
CA THR A 329 30.24 -11.48 17.71
C THR A 329 31.38 -10.57 18.17
N GLY A 330 31.17 -9.25 18.19
CA GLY A 330 32.21 -8.27 18.53
C GLY A 330 33.32 -8.17 17.47
N GLY A 331 33.07 -8.66 16.25
CA GLY A 331 33.99 -8.58 15.13
C GLY A 331 33.96 -7.21 14.44
N GLU A 332 35.05 -6.87 13.75
CA GLU A 332 35.10 -5.69 12.88
C GLU A 332 34.13 -5.92 11.71
N ALA A 333 33.09 -5.08 11.62
CA ALA A 333 32.18 -5.14 10.48
C ALA A 333 32.99 -4.87 9.20
N PRO A 334 32.74 -5.61 8.10
CA PRO A 334 33.39 -5.29 6.83
C PRO A 334 33.13 -3.82 6.51
N ALA A 335 34.18 -3.12 6.04
CA ALA A 335 34.06 -1.72 5.65
C ALA A 335 32.84 -1.58 4.75
N GLU A 336 31.79 -0.90 5.24
CA GLU A 336 30.67 -0.59 4.39
C GLU A 336 31.25 0.16 3.19
N PRO A 337 30.96 -0.25 1.93
CA PRO A 337 31.29 0.60 0.80
C PRO A 337 30.72 1.96 1.16
N GLU A 338 31.56 3.01 1.19
CA GLU A 338 31.23 4.33 1.75
C GLU A 338 29.74 4.55 1.60
N ALA A 339 29.02 4.58 2.73
CA ALA A 339 27.61 4.90 2.69
C ALA A 339 27.53 6.27 2.02
N SER A 340 27.33 6.27 0.70
CA SER A 340 26.97 7.45 -0.06
C SER A 340 25.84 8.02 0.76
N THR A 341 26.04 9.21 1.32
CA THR A 341 25.18 9.91 2.27
C THR A 341 23.86 10.30 1.61
N GLY A 342 23.18 9.33 1.00
CA GLY A 342 22.03 9.43 0.12
C GLY A 342 20.76 9.62 0.93
N GLY A 343 20.75 10.66 1.75
CA GLY A 343 19.53 11.29 2.21
C GLY A 343 18.83 11.97 1.03
N PHE A 344 17.56 12.31 1.24
CA PHE A 344 16.80 13.11 0.29
C PHE A 344 17.51 14.43 0.01
N ASP A 345 17.71 14.74 -1.27
CA ASP A 345 18.41 15.92 -1.74
C ASP A 345 17.45 16.77 -2.58
N ALA A 346 16.91 17.83 -1.97
CA ALA A 346 16.02 18.77 -2.64
C ALA A 346 16.72 19.55 -3.76
N SER A 347 18.06 19.65 -3.76
CA SER A 347 18.80 20.36 -4.81
C SER A 347 18.80 19.61 -6.15
N ARG A 348 18.53 18.30 -6.13
CA ARG A 348 18.33 17.48 -7.34
C ARG A 348 16.95 17.68 -7.99
N LEU A 349 16.10 18.55 -7.41
CA LEU A 349 14.77 18.85 -7.93
C LEU A 349 14.77 20.22 -8.61
N SER A 350 14.32 20.27 -9.86
CA SER A 350 14.15 21.49 -10.63
C SER A 350 12.78 21.53 -11.28
N LEU A 351 11.86 22.33 -10.72
CA LEU A 351 10.58 22.64 -11.37
C LEU A 351 10.68 23.90 -12.21
N SER A 352 9.95 23.91 -13.33
CA SER A 352 9.76 25.13 -14.09
C SER A 352 8.99 26.16 -13.24
N PRO A 353 9.26 27.47 -13.38
CA PRO A 353 8.50 28.51 -12.67
C PRO A 353 6.99 28.45 -12.95
N ALA A 354 6.59 28.00 -14.13
CA ALA A 354 5.19 27.78 -14.49
C ALA A 354 4.58 26.60 -13.69
N SER A 355 5.27 25.45 -13.65
CA SER A 355 4.83 24.27 -12.90
C SER A 355 4.77 24.54 -11.38
N ALA A 356 5.65 25.38 -10.87
CA ALA A 356 5.67 25.79 -9.45
C ALA A 356 4.52 26.76 -9.11
N ALA A 357 4.21 27.71 -10.00
CA ALA A 357 3.11 28.68 -9.82
C ALA A 357 1.71 28.04 -9.83
N GLU A 358 1.58 26.84 -10.40
CA GLU A 358 0.33 26.07 -10.42
C GLU A 358 0.03 25.33 -9.10
N LEU A 359 0.98 25.24 -8.16
CA LEU A 359 0.71 24.61 -6.87
C LEU A 359 -0.18 25.52 -6.01
N THR A 360 -1.43 25.08 -5.77
CA THR A 360 -2.34 25.76 -4.83
C THR A 360 -1.61 25.99 -3.49
N PRO A 361 -1.62 27.20 -2.91
CA PRO A 361 -0.98 27.47 -1.62
C PRO A 361 -1.44 26.49 -0.53
N GLY A 362 -0.53 26.04 0.34
CA GLY A 362 -0.80 24.97 1.32
C GLY A 362 -2.06 25.19 2.18
N PRO A 363 -2.23 26.36 2.82
CA PRO A 363 -3.42 26.64 3.61
C PRO A 363 -4.71 26.65 2.78
N LEU A 364 -4.63 27.12 1.52
CA LEU A 364 -5.78 27.12 0.63
C LEU A 364 -6.16 25.69 0.22
N LEU A 365 -5.18 24.86 -0.15
CA LEU A 365 -5.44 23.45 -0.46
C LEU A 365 -6.09 22.73 0.73
N ALA A 366 -5.58 22.95 1.95
CA ALA A 366 -6.16 22.34 3.14
C ALA A 366 -7.64 22.72 3.33
N VAL A 367 -7.97 24.00 3.13
CA VAL A 367 -9.37 24.48 3.19
C VAL A 367 -10.20 23.86 2.07
N GLU A 368 -9.70 23.84 0.83
CA GLU A 368 -10.41 23.25 -0.31
C GLU A 368 -10.71 21.77 -0.09
N VAL A 369 -9.73 20.99 0.37
CA VAL A 369 -9.88 19.56 0.66
C VAL A 369 -10.88 19.33 1.78
N VAL A 370 -10.76 20.06 2.91
CA VAL A 370 -11.71 19.92 4.02
C VAL A 370 -13.13 20.27 3.59
N LEU A 371 -13.32 21.38 2.87
CA LEU A 371 -14.63 21.78 2.38
C LEU A 371 -15.20 20.76 1.41
N LEU A 372 -14.40 20.26 0.46
CA LEU A 372 -14.83 19.27 -0.51
C LEU A 372 -15.20 17.95 0.17
N THR A 373 -14.39 17.50 1.14
CA THR A 373 -14.68 16.32 1.97
C THR A 373 -15.99 16.47 2.70
N VAL A 374 -16.20 17.57 3.43
CA VAL A 374 -17.46 17.81 4.16
C VAL A 374 -18.65 17.85 3.20
N LEU A 375 -18.56 18.60 2.11
CA LEU A 375 -19.66 18.72 1.15
C LEU A 375 -19.99 17.37 0.52
N ALA A 376 -18.97 16.59 0.10
CA ALA A 376 -19.17 15.28 -0.50
C ALA A 376 -19.78 14.27 0.50
N SER A 377 -19.34 14.28 1.77
CA SER A 377 -19.89 13.42 2.82
C SER A 377 -21.37 13.69 3.06
N TYR A 378 -21.76 14.96 3.21
CA TYR A 378 -23.18 15.32 3.40
C TYR A 378 -24.01 15.08 2.14
N ALA A 379 -23.48 15.43 0.97
CA ALA A 379 -24.16 15.20 -0.31
C ALA A 379 -24.42 13.71 -0.56
N THR A 380 -23.49 12.84 -0.14
CA THR A 380 -23.64 11.39 -0.29
C THR A 380 -24.63 10.84 0.72
N LYS A 381 -24.35 10.99 2.02
CA LYS A 381 -25.17 10.44 3.12
C LYS A 381 -26.65 10.83 3.02
N TYR A 382 -26.92 12.10 2.70
CA TYR A 382 -28.30 12.59 2.64
C TYR A 382 -28.87 12.62 1.23
N GLY A 383 -28.02 12.77 0.20
CA GLY A 383 -28.48 12.78 -1.18
C GLY A 383 -28.99 11.42 -1.63
N GLU A 384 -28.38 10.31 -1.21
CA GLU A 384 -28.86 8.96 -1.52
C GLU A 384 -30.29 8.71 -1.02
N LEU A 385 -30.65 9.27 0.15
CA LEU A 385 -31.97 9.18 0.77
C LEU A 385 -33.02 10.05 0.06
N VAL A 386 -32.60 11.15 -0.56
CA VAL A 386 -33.50 12.11 -1.24
C VAL A 386 -33.71 11.75 -2.70
N VAL A 387 -32.64 11.35 -3.40
CA VAL A 387 -32.63 11.23 -4.86
C VAL A 387 -33.24 9.92 -5.32
N ALA A 388 -32.84 8.79 -4.72
CA ALA A 388 -33.28 7.47 -5.16
C ALA A 388 -33.15 6.42 -4.04
N PRO A 389 -33.89 6.54 -2.92
CA PRO A 389 -33.75 5.64 -1.78
C PRO A 389 -33.97 4.17 -2.15
N ASP A 390 -34.98 3.87 -2.98
CA ASP A 390 -35.27 2.50 -3.44
C ASP A 390 -34.13 1.90 -4.28
N LEU A 391 -33.35 2.73 -4.98
CA LEU A 391 -32.20 2.28 -5.77
C LEU A 391 -31.03 1.91 -4.85
N PHE A 392 -30.66 2.82 -3.95
CA PHE A 392 -29.48 2.65 -3.08
C PHE A 392 -29.70 1.62 -1.97
N GLN A 393 -30.94 1.46 -1.49
CA GLN A 393 -31.28 0.49 -0.44
C GLN A 393 -31.65 -0.90 -0.97
N SER A 394 -31.57 -1.14 -2.29
CA SER A 394 -31.86 -2.45 -2.88
C SER A 394 -30.62 -3.13 -3.45
N ASN A 395 -30.64 -4.46 -3.48
CA ASN A 395 -29.59 -5.31 -4.03
C ASN A 395 -29.96 -5.92 -5.39
N GLY A 396 -30.95 -5.32 -6.07
CA GLY A 396 -31.47 -5.79 -7.33
C GLY A 396 -30.51 -5.56 -8.51
N PHE A 397 -30.95 -6.02 -9.70
CA PHE A 397 -30.20 -5.85 -10.94
C PHE A 397 -29.90 -4.38 -11.25
N THR A 398 -30.89 -3.49 -11.09
CA THR A 398 -30.72 -2.05 -11.38
C THR A 398 -29.65 -1.43 -10.49
N SER A 399 -29.67 -1.70 -9.18
CA SER A 399 -28.67 -1.20 -8.22
C SER A 399 -27.28 -1.73 -8.54
N SER A 400 -27.19 -3.02 -8.87
CA SER A 400 -25.93 -3.64 -9.30
C SER A 400 -25.40 -3.00 -10.60
N ALA A 401 -26.27 -2.69 -11.56
CA ALA A 401 -25.87 -2.03 -12.81
C ALA A 401 -25.41 -0.58 -12.58
N VAL A 402 -26.11 0.19 -11.74
CA VAL A 402 -25.69 1.55 -11.39
C VAL A 402 -24.36 1.53 -10.61
N ALA A 403 -24.20 0.61 -9.66
CA ALA A 403 -22.93 0.43 -8.96
C ALA A 403 -21.78 0.13 -9.94
N ALA A 404 -21.99 -0.74 -10.93
CA ALA A 404 -20.99 -1.03 -11.95
C ALA A 404 -20.62 0.21 -12.78
N LEU A 405 -21.59 1.07 -13.10
CA LEU A 405 -21.33 2.34 -13.79
C LEU A 405 -20.51 3.30 -12.94
N ILE A 406 -20.71 3.35 -11.62
CA ILE A 406 -19.91 4.20 -10.71
C ILE A 406 -18.48 3.65 -10.60
N VAL A 407 -18.35 2.34 -10.31
CA VAL A 407 -17.07 1.64 -10.16
C VAL A 407 -16.20 1.76 -11.42
N ALA A 408 -16.80 1.68 -12.61
CA ALA A 408 -16.06 1.86 -13.85
C ALA A 408 -15.90 3.34 -14.24
N GLY A 409 -16.97 4.13 -14.10
CA GLY A 409 -17.05 5.49 -14.63
C GLY A 409 -16.09 6.47 -13.96
N VAL A 410 -16.00 6.46 -12.63
CA VAL A 410 -15.15 7.42 -11.90
C VAL A 410 -13.66 7.21 -12.24
N PRO A 411 -13.10 5.99 -12.17
CA PRO A 411 -11.71 5.77 -12.59
C PRO A 411 -11.47 6.06 -14.07
N LEU A 412 -12.46 5.81 -14.95
CA LEU A 412 -12.36 6.16 -16.37
C LEU A 412 -12.32 7.68 -16.61
N LEU A 413 -13.00 8.48 -15.79
CA LEU A 413 -12.90 9.94 -15.84
C LEU A 413 -11.50 10.42 -15.43
N VAL A 414 -10.94 9.84 -14.37
CA VAL A 414 -9.56 10.12 -13.94
C VAL A 414 -8.57 9.68 -15.01
N LEU A 415 -8.75 8.51 -15.60
CA LEU A 415 -7.99 8.02 -16.75
C LEU A 415 -8.05 9.02 -17.92
N GLY A 416 -9.25 9.47 -18.28
CA GLY A 416 -9.45 10.46 -19.35
C GLY A 416 -8.75 11.78 -19.06
N ALA A 417 -8.81 12.26 -17.82
CA ALA A 417 -8.09 13.45 -17.37
C ALA A 417 -6.56 13.28 -17.48
N LEU A 418 -6.03 12.14 -17.03
CA LEU A 418 -4.60 11.82 -17.14
C LEU A 418 -4.14 11.73 -18.61
N VAL A 419 -4.89 11.02 -19.46
CA VAL A 419 -4.60 10.91 -20.90
C VAL A 419 -4.64 12.29 -21.57
N SER A 420 -5.63 13.13 -21.25
CA SER A 420 -5.76 14.47 -21.84
C SER A 420 -4.56 15.38 -21.57
N ARG A 421 -3.88 15.19 -20.43
CA ARG A 421 -2.69 15.94 -20.01
C ARG A 421 -1.37 15.31 -20.44
N SER A 422 -1.42 14.19 -21.16
CA SER A 422 -0.25 13.39 -21.55
C SER A 422 -0.09 13.36 -23.07
N PRO A 423 0.75 14.23 -23.66
CA PRO A 423 1.02 14.22 -25.10
C PRO A 423 1.48 12.84 -25.61
N ASP A 424 2.30 12.13 -24.84
CA ASP A 424 2.86 10.83 -25.24
C ASP A 424 1.79 9.75 -25.33
N LEU A 425 0.86 9.72 -24.36
CA LEU A 425 -0.24 8.75 -24.36
C LEU A 425 -1.26 9.03 -25.44
N ARG A 426 -1.53 10.31 -25.74
CA ARG A 426 -2.37 10.68 -26.88
C ARG A 426 -1.78 10.20 -28.22
N GLN A 427 -0.47 9.99 -28.27
CA GLN A 427 0.24 9.43 -29.41
C GLN A 427 0.37 7.89 -29.35
N GLY A 428 -0.21 7.24 -28.34
CA GLY A 428 -0.16 5.79 -28.16
C GLY A 428 1.13 5.28 -27.49
N ASN A 429 1.98 6.16 -26.98
CA ASN A 429 3.23 5.79 -26.32
C ASN A 429 2.98 5.44 -24.85
N PHE A 430 2.47 4.24 -24.60
CA PHE A 430 2.24 3.76 -23.24
C PHE A 430 3.57 3.42 -22.53
N PRO A 431 3.69 3.70 -21.21
CA PRO A 431 4.80 3.24 -20.42
C PRO A 431 4.91 1.70 -20.51
N SER A 432 6.06 1.18 -20.96
CA SER A 432 6.31 -0.26 -21.03
C SER A 432 6.02 -0.93 -19.67
N LEU A 433 5.15 -1.94 -19.69
CA LEU A 433 4.87 -2.82 -18.54
C LEU A 433 5.92 -3.95 -18.43
N ALA A 434 6.83 -4.06 -19.40
CA ALA A 434 7.88 -5.07 -19.38
C ALA A 434 8.95 -4.70 -18.34
N LEU A 435 9.21 -5.62 -17.41
CA LEU A 435 10.39 -5.56 -16.55
C LEU A 435 11.70 -5.57 -17.36
N GLY A 436 11.67 -6.04 -18.60
CA GLY A 436 12.84 -6.16 -19.49
C GLY A 436 13.52 -4.83 -19.83
N ASP A 437 12.76 -3.75 -20.06
CA ASP A 437 13.35 -2.42 -20.34
C ASP A 437 13.98 -1.80 -19.08
N ALA A 438 13.54 -2.25 -17.90
CA ALA A 438 14.06 -1.86 -16.60
C ALA A 438 15.05 -2.90 -16.05
N MET A 439 15.67 -3.74 -16.88
CA MET A 439 16.84 -4.53 -16.44
C MET A 439 18.02 -4.37 -17.40
N GLY A 440 17.98 -3.37 -18.29
CA GLY A 440 19.08 -2.88 -19.16
C GLY A 440 19.87 -3.97 -19.88
N ASP A 441 19.63 -4.17 -21.18
CA ASP A 441 20.34 -5.13 -22.06
C ASP A 441 20.58 -6.55 -21.49
N THR A 442 19.87 -6.93 -20.43
CA THR A 442 19.47 -8.31 -20.23
C THR A 442 18.32 -8.54 -21.18
N GLN A 443 18.65 -8.77 -22.47
CA GLN A 443 17.88 -9.72 -23.25
C GLN A 443 17.58 -10.90 -22.31
N GLY A 444 16.29 -11.07 -22.00
CA GLY A 444 15.83 -11.55 -20.70
C GLY A 444 16.69 -12.67 -20.14
N LEU A 445 17.10 -12.52 -18.86
CA LEU A 445 17.86 -13.53 -18.09
C LEU A 445 17.51 -14.91 -18.62
N ALA A 446 18.41 -15.46 -19.40
CA ALA A 446 18.20 -16.72 -20.08
C ALA A 446 18.94 -17.79 -19.30
N PHE A 447 18.56 -19.04 -19.47
CA PHE A 447 19.38 -20.16 -19.01
C PHE A 447 20.83 -20.06 -19.52
N GLU A 448 21.07 -19.35 -20.63
CA GLU A 448 22.39 -19.05 -21.15
C GLU A 448 23.25 -18.17 -20.22
N ASP A 449 22.67 -17.26 -19.44
CA ASP A 449 23.42 -16.43 -18.49
C ASP A 449 23.93 -17.22 -17.29
N VAL A 450 23.14 -18.19 -16.85
CA VAL A 450 23.55 -19.17 -15.83
C VAL A 450 24.71 -20.02 -16.34
N LYS A 451 24.67 -20.43 -17.62
CA LYS A 451 25.73 -21.24 -18.25
C LYS A 451 27.07 -20.51 -18.38
N LYS A 452 27.09 -19.16 -18.40
CA LYS A 452 28.34 -18.37 -18.40
C LYS A 452 29.19 -18.65 -17.16
N TYR A 453 28.59 -19.12 -16.08
CA TYR A 453 29.26 -19.51 -14.84
C TYR A 453 29.57 -21.02 -14.75
N GLY A 454 29.52 -21.73 -15.87
CA GLY A 454 29.92 -23.14 -15.96
C GLY A 454 29.10 -24.08 -15.07
N ALA A 455 29.78 -25.06 -14.47
CA ALA A 455 29.15 -26.06 -13.60
C ALA A 455 28.53 -25.44 -12.33
N ALA A 456 29.18 -24.42 -11.74
CA ALA A 456 28.67 -23.70 -10.58
C ALA A 456 27.32 -23.01 -10.88
N GLY A 457 27.22 -22.35 -12.04
CA GLY A 457 25.97 -21.78 -12.52
C GLY A 457 24.86 -22.81 -12.66
N THR A 458 25.16 -23.93 -13.31
CA THR A 458 24.17 -25.00 -13.53
C THR A 458 23.65 -25.58 -12.21
N VAL A 459 24.54 -25.83 -11.25
CA VAL A 459 24.18 -26.33 -9.92
C VAL A 459 23.34 -25.31 -9.15
N ALA A 460 23.71 -24.02 -9.20
CA ALA A 460 22.94 -22.94 -8.59
C ALA A 460 21.50 -22.90 -9.14
N TYR A 461 21.33 -22.97 -10.45
CA TYR A 461 19.99 -23.01 -11.06
C TYR A 461 19.18 -24.22 -10.63
N VAL A 462 19.77 -25.41 -10.61
CA VAL A 462 19.08 -26.63 -10.15
C VAL A 462 18.64 -26.47 -8.69
N LEU A 463 19.49 -25.95 -7.80
CA LEU A 463 19.13 -25.72 -6.40
C LEU A 463 17.99 -24.71 -6.25
N THR A 464 18.00 -23.63 -7.03
CA THR A 464 16.93 -22.62 -6.99
C THR A 464 15.60 -23.16 -7.52
N GLU A 465 15.61 -23.92 -8.61
CA GLU A 465 14.39 -24.55 -9.14
C GLU A 465 13.87 -25.62 -8.17
N LEU A 466 14.73 -26.45 -7.59
CA LEU A 466 14.33 -27.43 -6.57
C LEU A 466 13.73 -26.76 -5.35
N ALA A 467 14.32 -25.67 -4.85
CA ALA A 467 13.79 -24.90 -3.74
C ALA A 467 12.43 -24.28 -4.07
N PHE A 468 12.29 -23.71 -5.28
CA PHE A 468 11.02 -23.17 -5.75
C PHE A 468 9.92 -24.24 -5.77
N TRP A 469 10.18 -25.39 -6.39
CA TRP A 469 9.20 -26.48 -6.50
C TRP A 469 8.91 -27.17 -5.15
N ALA A 470 9.90 -27.27 -4.26
CA ALA A 470 9.73 -27.81 -2.91
C ALA A 470 8.79 -26.98 -2.04
N VAL A 471 8.61 -25.68 -2.33
CA VAL A 471 7.64 -24.81 -1.65
C VAL A 471 6.34 -24.70 -2.45
N ALA A 472 6.43 -24.52 -3.76
CA ALA A 472 5.28 -24.29 -4.62
C ALA A 472 4.32 -25.49 -4.69
N PHE A 473 4.84 -26.73 -4.76
CA PHE A 473 3.99 -27.92 -4.83
C PHE A 473 3.23 -28.17 -3.52
N PRO A 474 3.86 -28.18 -2.33
CA PRO A 474 3.13 -28.33 -1.08
C PRO A 474 2.13 -27.20 -0.85
N PHE A 475 2.47 -25.96 -1.21
CA PHE A 475 1.55 -24.84 -1.10
C PHE A 475 0.34 -24.98 -2.02
N ALA A 476 0.54 -25.38 -3.29
CA ALA A 476 -0.55 -25.62 -4.23
C ALA A 476 -1.44 -26.79 -3.79
N ALA A 477 -0.83 -27.87 -3.29
CA ALA A 477 -1.54 -29.03 -2.76
C ALA A 477 -2.36 -28.67 -1.51
N TRP A 478 -1.78 -27.89 -0.59
CA TRP A 478 -2.46 -27.37 0.58
C TRP A 478 -3.60 -26.42 0.21
N SER A 479 -3.37 -25.51 -0.75
CA SER A 479 -4.39 -24.58 -1.25
C SER A 479 -5.56 -25.32 -1.92
N LEU A 480 -5.28 -26.39 -2.66
CA LEU A 480 -6.33 -27.18 -3.29
C LEU A 480 -7.12 -28.02 -2.27
N TYR A 481 -6.45 -28.58 -1.26
CA TYR A 481 -7.13 -29.29 -0.16
C TYR A 481 -8.02 -28.35 0.68
N THR A 482 -7.52 -27.15 0.99
CA THR A 482 -8.27 -26.15 1.77
C THR A 482 -9.46 -25.57 1.00
N THR A 483 -9.34 -25.41 -0.32
CA THR A 483 -10.44 -24.90 -1.16
C THR A 483 -11.51 -25.94 -1.49
N THR A 484 -11.15 -27.22 -1.60
CA THR A 484 -12.10 -28.29 -1.98
C THR A 484 -12.57 -29.14 -0.80
N GLY A 485 -11.92 -29.04 0.36
CA GLY A 485 -12.26 -29.81 1.56
C GLY A 485 -11.84 -31.29 1.51
N HIS A 486 -11.19 -31.73 0.44
CA HIS A 486 -10.70 -33.10 0.25
C HIS A 486 -9.49 -33.14 -0.69
N TRP A 487 -8.81 -34.29 -0.73
CA TRP A 487 -7.80 -34.53 -1.75
C TRP A 487 -8.47 -34.81 -3.11
N PRO A 488 -7.94 -34.26 -4.21
CA PRO A 488 -8.59 -34.38 -5.52
C PRO A 488 -8.58 -35.82 -6.02
N ASP A 489 -9.76 -36.34 -6.36
CA ASP A 489 -9.92 -37.62 -7.02
C ASP A 489 -9.89 -37.45 -8.54
N VAL A 490 -8.67 -37.38 -9.07
CA VAL A 490 -8.45 -37.27 -10.52
C VAL A 490 -8.77 -38.55 -11.30
N ILE A 491 -9.25 -39.62 -10.66
CA ILE A 491 -9.57 -40.90 -11.31
C ILE A 491 -11.09 -41.02 -11.50
N ALA A 492 -11.88 -40.72 -10.48
CA ALA A 492 -13.33 -40.90 -10.52
C ALA A 492 -14.10 -39.57 -10.72
N SER A 493 -13.54 -38.43 -10.33
CA SER A 493 -14.24 -37.13 -10.36
C SER A 493 -13.83 -36.30 -11.58
N THR A 494 -14.82 -35.87 -12.37
CA THR A 494 -14.60 -34.94 -13.48
C THR A 494 -14.42 -33.51 -12.98
N ASP A 495 -15.12 -33.14 -11.90
CA ASP A 495 -15.05 -31.81 -11.32
C ASP A 495 -13.67 -31.55 -10.68
N ASP A 496 -13.09 -32.56 -10.02
CA ASP A 496 -11.73 -32.45 -9.44
C ASP A 496 -10.67 -32.31 -10.52
N ARG A 497 -10.84 -32.97 -11.68
CA ARG A 497 -9.93 -32.80 -12.82
C ARG A 497 -9.95 -31.37 -13.35
N VAL A 498 -11.12 -30.74 -13.40
CA VAL A 498 -11.28 -29.35 -13.83
C VAL A 498 -10.66 -28.40 -12.81
N ALA A 499 -10.88 -28.63 -11.51
CA ALA A 499 -10.29 -27.83 -10.43
C ALA A 499 -8.75 -27.93 -10.42
N VAL A 500 -8.20 -29.14 -10.51
CA VAL A 500 -6.75 -29.38 -10.61
C VAL A 500 -6.18 -28.74 -11.88
N ALA A 501 -6.86 -28.84 -13.03
CA ALA A 501 -6.42 -28.19 -14.26
C ALA A 501 -6.39 -26.66 -14.15
N GLY A 502 -7.38 -26.06 -13.49
CA GLY A 502 -7.42 -24.62 -13.19
C GLY A 502 -6.27 -24.18 -12.28
N PHE A 503 -5.98 -24.95 -11.23
CA PHE A 503 -4.84 -24.70 -10.34
C PHE A 503 -3.49 -24.86 -11.04
N ILE A 504 -3.33 -25.89 -11.87
CA ILE A 504 -2.13 -26.07 -12.69
C ILE A 504 -1.99 -24.90 -13.66
N PHE A 505 -3.08 -24.45 -14.28
CA PHE A 505 -3.04 -23.30 -15.17
C PHE A 505 -2.63 -22.02 -14.44
N ALA A 506 -3.24 -21.71 -13.30
CA ALA A 506 -2.88 -20.53 -12.48
C ALA A 506 -1.43 -20.62 -11.97
N GLY A 507 -1.07 -21.76 -11.37
CA GLY A 507 0.27 -22.01 -10.85
C GLY A 507 1.34 -21.98 -11.93
N ALA A 508 1.09 -22.54 -13.11
CA ALA A 508 2.02 -22.49 -14.24
C ALA A 508 2.23 -21.07 -14.76
N ASN A 509 1.18 -20.23 -14.78
CA ASN A 509 1.32 -18.84 -15.19
C ASN A 509 2.04 -17.98 -14.13
N ILE A 510 1.80 -18.21 -12.84
CA ILE A 510 2.59 -17.60 -11.76
C ILE A 510 4.06 -18.04 -11.85
N ALA A 511 4.30 -19.35 -12.01
CA ALA A 511 5.64 -19.91 -12.16
C ALA A 511 6.37 -19.30 -13.38
N ARG A 512 5.67 -19.03 -14.48
CA ARG A 512 6.22 -18.32 -15.65
C ARG A 512 6.54 -16.86 -15.36
N LEU A 513 5.65 -16.16 -14.64
CA LEU A 513 5.83 -14.75 -14.28
C LEU A 513 7.07 -14.53 -13.41
N VAL A 514 7.38 -15.48 -12.52
CA VAL A 514 8.53 -15.39 -11.61
C VAL A 514 9.82 -15.98 -12.17
N VAL A 515 9.85 -16.51 -13.41
CA VAL A 515 11.07 -17.04 -14.04
C VAL A 515 12.27 -16.09 -13.92
N PRO A 516 12.14 -14.78 -14.20
CA PRO A 516 13.27 -13.85 -14.07
C PRO A 516 13.81 -13.76 -12.64
N LEU A 517 12.93 -13.84 -11.63
CA LEU A 517 13.30 -13.83 -10.21
C LEU A 517 14.02 -15.12 -9.80
N ARG A 518 13.59 -16.27 -10.33
CA ARG A 518 14.26 -17.55 -10.06
C ARG A 518 15.64 -17.61 -10.69
N LEU A 519 15.78 -17.10 -11.92
CA LEU A 519 17.08 -17.00 -12.58
C LEU A 519 17.99 -15.99 -11.88
N ALA A 520 17.43 -14.88 -11.39
CA ALA A 520 18.13 -13.92 -10.54
C ALA A 520 18.67 -14.55 -9.25
N ALA A 521 17.83 -15.30 -8.54
CA ALA A 521 18.22 -16.02 -7.33
C ALA A 521 19.29 -17.08 -7.62
N ALA A 522 19.17 -17.79 -8.75
CA ALA A 522 20.20 -18.73 -9.19
C ALA A 522 21.54 -18.02 -9.41
N LEU A 523 21.56 -16.90 -10.13
CA LEU A 523 22.78 -16.10 -10.35
C LEU A 523 23.38 -15.56 -9.04
N ALA A 524 22.54 -15.12 -8.10
CA ALA A 524 22.98 -14.59 -6.81
C ALA A 524 23.70 -15.63 -5.95
N ILE A 525 23.32 -16.90 -6.04
CA ILE A 525 23.95 -17.97 -5.24
C ILE A 525 25.16 -18.62 -5.93
N VAL A 526 25.45 -18.30 -7.21
CA VAL A 526 26.59 -18.88 -7.95
C VAL A 526 27.92 -18.77 -7.19
N PRO A 527 28.33 -17.61 -6.65
CA PRO A 527 29.61 -17.50 -5.94
C PRO A 527 29.68 -18.41 -4.71
N TRP A 528 28.55 -18.58 -4.02
CA TRP A 528 28.44 -19.46 -2.86
C TRP A 528 28.54 -20.93 -3.28
N VAL A 529 27.84 -21.32 -4.35
CA VAL A 529 27.90 -22.69 -4.91
C VAL A 529 29.31 -23.02 -5.36
N ASP A 530 30.00 -22.09 -6.02
CA ASP A 530 31.38 -22.28 -6.43
C ASP A 530 32.32 -22.52 -5.23
N GLN A 531 32.23 -21.67 -4.21
CA GLN A 531 33.09 -21.75 -3.03
C GLN A 531 32.78 -22.93 -2.10
N ASN A 532 31.52 -23.36 -1.98
CA ASN A 532 31.09 -24.31 -0.95
C ASN A 532 30.74 -25.69 -1.50
N ILE A 533 30.34 -25.78 -2.77
CA ILE A 533 29.98 -27.03 -3.43
C ILE A 533 31.06 -27.41 -4.44
N MET A 534 31.36 -26.55 -5.42
CA MET A 534 32.27 -26.91 -6.51
C MET A 534 33.72 -27.10 -6.06
N SER A 535 34.20 -26.28 -5.13
CA SER A 535 35.54 -26.39 -4.54
C SER A 535 35.83 -27.77 -3.95
N ARG A 536 34.80 -28.50 -3.49
CA ARG A 536 34.90 -29.86 -2.93
C ARG A 536 35.02 -30.95 -3.99
N PHE A 537 34.65 -30.66 -5.23
CA PHE A 537 34.73 -31.59 -6.36
C PHE A 537 35.96 -31.32 -7.27
N VAL A 538 36.53 -30.11 -7.21
CA VAL A 538 37.75 -29.75 -7.96
C VAL A 538 39.03 -30.22 -7.25
N SER A 539 39.00 -30.46 -5.94
CA SER A 539 40.16 -30.97 -5.19
C SER A 539 40.51 -32.45 -5.45
N GLU A 540 39.66 -33.21 -6.17
CA GLU A 540 39.89 -34.64 -6.40
C GLU A 540 40.29 -35.00 -7.84
N GLY A 541 40.47 -34.04 -8.75
CA GLY A 541 40.79 -34.33 -10.15
C GLY A 541 41.68 -33.29 -10.81
N GLY A 542 43.00 -33.36 -10.58
CA GLY A 542 43.91 -32.43 -11.26
C GLY A 542 45.40 -32.49 -10.93
N ASP A 543 45.94 -33.65 -10.56
CA ASP A 543 47.40 -33.90 -10.65
C ASP A 543 47.65 -35.02 -11.66
N SER A 544 47.56 -34.68 -12.95
CA SER A 544 48.26 -35.41 -14.02
C SER A 544 48.21 -34.61 -15.33
N GLY A 545 49.36 -34.09 -15.73
CA GLY A 545 49.64 -33.77 -17.14
C GLY A 545 49.76 -32.30 -17.54
N ARG A 546 50.77 -31.59 -17.02
CA ARG A 546 51.49 -30.55 -17.77
C ARG A 546 53.00 -30.66 -17.52
N ALA A 547 53.63 -31.47 -18.35
CA ALA A 547 54.99 -31.29 -18.85
C ALA A 547 54.91 -31.26 -20.37
#